data_AF-A0A925XX18-F1
#
_entry.id   AF-A0A925XX18-F1
#
_cell.length_a   1.000
_cell.length_b   1.000
_cell.length_c   1.000
_cell.angle_alpha   90.00
_cell.angle_beta   90.00
_cell.angle_gamma   90.00
#
_symmetry.space_group_name_H-M   'P 1'
#
loop_
_entity.id
_entity.type
_entity.pdbx_description
1 polymer ?
#
loop_
_entity_poly.entity_id
_entity_poly.type
_entity_poly.pdbx_seq_one_letter_code
_entity_poly.pdbx_strand_id
1 'polypeptide(L)'
;MGTEAGNRAFTQNSDAVKSLQRQLIFLGYTTGPKDSSPALIDGNNGSGTTMGIHAFQKEHGLQVGPFDRATAMAMDQSVKQQLTAMSDTEVQERGKVLDRSLWNQADRYLLTQHGETIQASAKTAKVDPAMLYAVMRQESRGGADNNPRLERSQQRSLTKLSKYLQEHSEELRTLDPASARDKNQINQLYTEAKRHSGGVSGLLDSMTGTNSTPHNKLHAMETFEKFTPGQIRELSTSWGYGQVLGYHTLEDSWQKASGKSGAQLLQDLQSSDPTTQINTVGSYVAHGEDSRGISGGVASAMRGPNPYEATARAHNGGTWKKMNPHYANNLRTFKHQHDRHTAPERTAEARHAFLVPPLAAGGQLLAAHQMAYQAANQQIHQALRFDLQVPLPVRSAELEQD
;
A
#
# COMPACT_ATOMS: atom_id res chain seq x y z
N MET A 1 15.52 21.34 27.79
CA MET A 1 14.65 20.72 28.82
C MET A 1 13.15 20.80 28.50
N GLY A 2 12.68 21.61 27.54
CA GLY A 2 11.25 21.69 27.16
C GLY A 2 10.73 20.61 26.20
N THR A 3 11.59 19.79 25.59
CA THR A 3 11.21 18.82 24.54
C THR A 3 10.72 17.47 25.07
N GLU A 4 11.25 16.98 26.19
CA GLU A 4 10.87 15.66 26.73
C GLU A 4 9.49 15.64 27.39
N ALA A 5 9.10 16.73 28.08
CA ALA A 5 7.79 16.84 28.72
C ALA A 5 6.68 17.00 27.67
N GLY A 6 6.92 17.81 26.63
CA GLY A 6 6.03 17.94 25.48
C GLY A 6 5.87 16.63 24.70
N ASN A 7 6.98 15.91 24.47
CA ASN A 7 6.90 14.58 23.85
C ASN A 7 6.13 13.58 24.70
N ARG A 8 6.34 13.55 26.02
CA ARG A 8 5.56 12.68 26.90
C ARG A 8 4.06 13.00 26.84
N ALA A 9 3.68 14.27 26.91
CA ALA A 9 2.29 14.70 26.81
C ALA A 9 1.66 14.31 25.45
N PHE A 10 2.40 14.43 24.35
CA PHE A 10 1.94 13.99 23.03
C PHE A 10 1.72 12.46 22.97
N THR A 11 2.70 11.68 23.43
CA THR A 11 2.62 10.21 23.40
C THR A 11 1.54 9.61 24.30
N GLN A 12 1.06 10.38 25.29
CA GLN A 12 -0.04 9.99 26.18
C GLN A 12 -1.42 10.43 25.68
N ASN A 13 -1.47 11.33 24.68
CA ASN A 13 -2.73 11.75 24.06
C ASN A 13 -3.08 10.79 22.90
N SER A 14 -4.00 9.85 23.17
CA SER A 14 -4.46 8.87 22.19
C SER A 14 -4.90 9.50 20.86
N ASP A 15 -5.60 10.63 20.87
CA ASP A 15 -6.12 11.22 19.64
C ASP A 15 -5.04 11.92 18.82
N ALA A 16 -4.06 12.54 19.51
CA ALA A 16 -2.87 13.06 18.86
C ALA A 16 -2.04 11.94 18.21
N VAL A 17 -1.89 10.80 18.89
CA VAL A 17 -1.22 9.61 18.35
C VAL A 17 -1.99 9.04 17.16
N LYS A 18 -3.33 8.96 17.22
CA LYS A 18 -4.14 8.51 16.06
C LYS A 18 -3.99 9.45 14.86
N SER A 19 -3.86 10.76 15.09
CA SER A 19 -3.60 11.72 14.00
C SER A 19 -2.24 11.47 13.35
N LEU A 20 -1.19 11.29 14.15
CA LEU A 20 0.14 10.90 13.65
C LEU A 20 0.10 9.58 12.89
N GLN A 21 -0.57 8.56 13.42
CA GLN A 21 -0.72 7.27 12.76
C GLN A 21 -1.40 7.41 11.39
N ARG A 22 -2.46 8.22 11.28
CA ARG A 22 -3.10 8.52 9.99
C ARG A 22 -2.14 9.17 9.00
N GLN A 23 -1.38 10.17 9.42
CA GLN A 23 -0.41 10.85 8.56
C GLN A 23 0.69 9.90 8.09
N LEU A 24 1.24 9.08 8.99
CA LEU A 24 2.21 8.04 8.64
C LEU A 24 1.64 7.07 7.60
N ILE A 25 0.43 6.56 7.82
CA ILE A 25 -0.22 5.62 6.89
C ILE A 25 -0.52 6.28 5.55
N PHE A 26 -1.00 7.52 5.57
CA PHE A 26 -1.27 8.31 4.38
C PHE A 26 0.00 8.48 3.51
N LEU A 27 1.14 8.71 4.16
CA LEU A 27 2.46 8.79 3.53
C LEU A 27 3.10 7.40 3.24
N GLY A 28 2.35 6.31 3.44
CA GLY A 28 2.79 4.95 3.12
C GLY A 28 3.71 4.29 4.15
N TYR A 29 3.78 4.80 5.37
CA TYR A 29 4.48 4.17 6.49
C TYR A 29 3.54 3.24 7.27
N THR A 30 4.03 2.04 7.62
CA THR A 30 3.28 1.15 8.52
C THR A 30 3.43 1.59 9.97
N THR A 31 2.33 1.52 10.72
CA THR A 31 2.29 1.69 12.18
C THR A 31 2.05 0.35 12.89
N GLY A 32 2.14 -0.77 12.17
CA GLY A 32 2.00 -2.12 12.72
C GLY A 32 3.22 -2.56 13.54
N PRO A 33 3.04 -3.27 14.67
CA PRO A 33 4.13 -3.58 15.60
C PRO A 33 5.08 -4.70 15.14
N LYS A 34 4.70 -5.49 14.14
CA LYS A 34 5.51 -6.61 13.62
C LYS A 34 5.66 -6.52 12.10
N ASP A 35 6.65 -7.25 11.56
CA ASP A 35 6.81 -7.46 10.13
C ASP A 35 5.47 -7.91 9.52
N SER A 36 5.08 -7.28 8.41
CA SER A 36 3.85 -7.62 7.68
C SER A 36 2.56 -7.49 8.51
N SER A 37 2.58 -6.67 9.57
CA SER A 37 1.35 -6.30 10.29
C SER A 37 0.62 -5.18 9.56
N PRO A 38 -0.72 -5.23 9.47
CA PRO A 38 -1.49 -4.12 8.94
C PRO A 38 -1.22 -2.86 9.77
N ALA A 39 -1.32 -1.71 9.12
CA ALA A 39 -1.18 -0.46 9.83
C ALA A 39 -2.31 -0.26 10.86
N LEU A 40 -1.94 0.24 12.03
CA LEU A 40 -2.83 0.47 13.17
C LEU A 40 -3.07 1.96 13.41
N ILE A 41 -4.34 2.30 13.66
CA ILE A 41 -4.78 3.61 14.15
C ILE A 41 -5.49 3.35 15.47
N ASP A 42 -4.70 3.06 16.50
CA ASP A 42 -5.16 2.62 17.82
C ASP A 42 -4.89 3.66 18.93
N GLY A 43 -4.17 4.74 18.61
CA GLY A 43 -3.78 5.78 19.58
C GLY A 43 -2.65 5.37 20.50
N ASN A 44 -2.04 4.21 20.27
CA ASN A 44 -0.91 3.74 21.05
C ASN A 44 0.40 4.11 20.34
N ASN A 45 1.25 4.91 20.99
CA ASN A 45 2.60 5.16 20.49
C ASN A 45 3.54 3.98 20.82
N GLY A 46 3.16 2.78 20.38
CA GLY A 46 3.93 1.56 20.54
C GLY A 46 5.07 1.42 19.54
N SER A 47 5.67 0.24 19.52
CA SER A 47 6.80 -0.08 18.63
C SER A 47 6.49 0.19 17.15
N GLY A 48 5.28 -0.14 16.69
CA GLY A 48 4.84 0.09 15.32
C GLY A 48 4.87 1.56 14.91
N THR A 49 4.24 2.42 15.70
CA THR A 49 4.22 3.88 15.48
C THR A 49 5.63 4.47 15.55
N THR A 50 6.44 4.06 16.54
CA THR A 50 7.84 4.48 16.68
C THR A 50 8.69 4.10 15.46
N MET A 51 8.50 2.89 14.93
CA MET A 51 9.18 2.46 13.71
C MET A 51 8.76 3.29 12.49
N GLY A 52 7.48 3.62 12.35
CA GLY A 52 6.98 4.52 11.31
C GLY A 52 7.62 5.90 11.37
N ILE A 53 7.71 6.49 12.57
CA ILE A 53 8.40 7.76 12.83
C ILE A 53 9.88 7.68 12.40
N HIS A 54 10.60 6.65 12.85
CA HIS A 54 12.03 6.51 12.54
C HIS A 54 12.28 6.30 11.05
N ALA A 55 11.40 5.56 10.37
CA ALA A 55 11.49 5.36 8.92
C ALA A 55 11.29 6.69 8.18
N PHE A 56 10.29 7.47 8.57
CA PHE A 56 10.05 8.81 8.03
C PHE A 56 11.25 9.73 8.27
N GLN A 57 11.74 9.82 9.52
CA GLN A 57 12.89 10.66 9.86
C GLN A 57 14.12 10.32 9.01
N LYS A 58 14.45 9.03 8.92
CA LYS A 58 15.61 8.57 8.15
C LYS A 58 15.53 8.97 6.69
N GLU A 59 14.36 8.84 6.07
CA GLU A 59 14.15 9.14 4.65
C GLU A 59 14.15 10.63 4.35
N HIS A 60 13.67 11.44 5.30
CA HIS A 60 13.63 12.89 5.17
C HIS A 60 14.91 13.57 5.70
N GLY A 61 15.98 12.80 5.94
CA GLY A 61 17.28 13.33 6.40
C GLY A 61 17.25 13.94 7.80
N LEU A 62 16.27 13.56 8.62
CA LEU A 62 16.11 14.03 10.00
C LEU A 62 16.88 13.13 10.97
N GLN A 63 17.15 13.67 12.16
CA GLN A 63 17.70 12.87 13.25
C GLN A 63 16.68 11.81 13.68
N VAL A 64 17.08 10.54 13.63
CA VAL A 64 16.24 9.43 14.07
C VAL A 64 16.10 9.45 15.58
N GLY A 65 14.86 9.51 16.07
CA GLY A 65 14.56 9.60 17.49
C GLY A 65 13.06 9.85 17.76
N PRO A 66 12.72 10.39 18.94
CA PRO A 66 11.35 10.73 19.27
C PRO A 66 10.69 11.64 18.22
N PHE A 67 9.36 11.56 18.07
CA PHE A 67 8.60 12.50 17.24
C PHE A 67 8.70 13.91 17.85
N ASP A 68 9.41 14.80 17.17
CA ASP A 68 9.69 16.17 17.63
C ASP A 68 9.14 17.22 16.66
N ARG A 69 9.38 18.51 16.93
CA ARG A 69 8.90 19.62 16.11
C ARG A 69 9.40 19.54 14.66
N ALA A 70 10.68 19.20 14.46
CA ALA A 70 11.25 19.08 13.13
C ALA A 70 10.57 17.96 12.34
N THR A 71 10.34 16.81 12.99
CA THR A 71 9.61 15.68 12.42
C THR A 71 8.17 16.06 12.07
N ALA A 72 7.47 16.77 12.96
CA ALA A 72 6.10 17.22 12.72
C ALA A 72 5.99 18.18 11.52
N MET A 73 6.89 19.15 11.41
CA MET A 73 6.91 20.11 10.30
C MET A 73 7.21 19.42 8.96
N ALA A 74 8.18 18.52 8.92
CA ALA A 74 8.49 17.75 7.72
C ALA A 74 7.29 16.88 7.30
N MET A 75 6.62 16.23 8.25
CA MET A 75 5.48 15.38 7.97
C MET A 75 4.29 16.18 7.42
N ASP A 76 3.97 17.32 8.02
CA ASP A 76 2.93 18.23 7.52
C ASP A 76 3.22 18.69 6.09
N GLN A 77 4.47 19.05 5.79
CA GLN A 77 4.88 19.42 4.44
C GLN A 77 4.70 18.28 3.44
N SER A 78 5.10 17.06 3.79
CA SER A 78 4.94 15.88 2.92
C SER A 78 3.47 15.51 2.69
N VAL A 79 2.63 15.59 3.73
CA VAL A 79 1.18 15.40 3.60
C VAL A 79 0.60 16.45 2.65
N LYS A 80 0.94 17.74 2.82
CA LYS A 80 0.46 18.81 1.93
C LYS A 80 0.86 18.58 0.48
N GLN A 81 2.12 18.22 0.23
CA GLN A 81 2.60 17.91 -1.12
C GLN A 81 1.79 16.77 -1.75
N GLN A 82 1.55 15.70 -0.99
CA GLN A 82 0.77 14.57 -1.46
C GLN A 82 -0.71 14.92 -1.67
N LEU A 83 -1.31 15.76 -0.82
CA LEU A 83 -2.68 16.27 -0.99
C LEU A 83 -2.83 17.17 -2.22
N THR A 84 -1.84 18.03 -2.51
CA THR A 84 -1.90 18.89 -3.71
C THR A 84 -1.87 18.11 -5.03
N ALA A 85 -1.44 16.85 -4.99
CA ALA A 85 -1.45 15.95 -6.13
C ALA A 85 -2.76 15.15 -6.27
N MET A 86 -3.71 15.31 -5.34
CA MET A 86 -4.97 14.55 -5.29
C MET A 86 -6.20 15.45 -5.48
N SER A 87 -7.27 14.89 -6.01
CA SER A 87 -8.59 15.52 -6.05
C SER A 87 -9.31 15.44 -4.69
N ASP A 88 -10.26 16.36 -4.44
CA ASP A 88 -11.05 16.36 -3.20
C ASP A 88 -11.77 15.03 -2.95
N THR A 89 -12.24 14.37 -4.01
CA THR A 89 -12.87 13.05 -3.95
C THR A 89 -11.88 11.98 -3.45
N GLU A 90 -10.65 11.97 -3.97
CA GLU A 90 -9.60 11.03 -3.52
C GLU A 90 -9.25 11.27 -2.06
N VAL A 91 -9.15 12.53 -1.62
CA VAL A 91 -8.88 12.87 -0.21
C VAL A 91 -10.00 12.36 0.70
N GLN A 92 -11.27 12.57 0.35
CA GLN A 92 -12.41 12.11 1.14
C GLN A 92 -12.46 10.58 1.27
N GLU A 93 -12.25 9.87 0.16
CA GLU A 93 -12.25 8.41 0.18
C GLU A 93 -11.06 7.85 0.98
N ARG A 94 -9.85 8.44 0.87
CA ARG A 94 -8.69 8.04 1.70
C ARG A 94 -8.98 8.23 3.18
N GLY A 95 -9.66 9.33 3.55
CA GLY A 95 -10.11 9.58 4.91
C GLY A 95 -11.02 8.45 5.44
N LYS A 96 -11.99 7.98 4.65
CA LYS A 96 -12.90 6.90 5.04
C LYS A 96 -12.17 5.59 5.33
N VAL A 97 -11.14 5.25 4.53
CA VAL A 97 -10.29 4.07 4.75
C VAL A 97 -9.53 4.19 6.07
N LEU A 98 -8.92 5.35 6.32
CA LEU A 98 -8.17 5.60 7.55
C LEU A 98 -9.06 5.58 8.82
N ASP A 99 -10.31 6.02 8.72
CA ASP A 99 -11.21 6.08 9.87
C ASP A 99 -11.85 4.73 10.25
N ARG A 100 -11.47 3.63 9.57
CA ARG A 100 -11.90 2.25 9.89
C ARG A 100 -13.41 2.07 10.01
N SER A 101 -14.20 2.94 9.39
CA SER A 101 -15.67 2.89 9.42
C SER A 101 -16.23 1.59 8.80
N LEU A 102 -15.37 0.80 8.12
CA LEU A 102 -15.68 -0.47 7.46
C LEU A 102 -15.52 -1.72 8.35
N TRP A 103 -14.88 -1.61 9.53
CA TRP A 103 -14.41 -2.78 10.30
C TRP A 103 -15.53 -3.72 10.79
N ASN A 104 -16.65 -3.17 11.27
CA ASN A 104 -17.79 -3.95 11.78
C ASN A 104 -18.74 -4.47 10.68
N GLN A 105 -18.40 -4.21 9.41
CA GLN A 105 -19.21 -4.57 8.25
C GLN A 105 -18.42 -5.27 7.17
N ALA A 106 -17.14 -5.58 7.34
CA ALA A 106 -16.25 -5.95 6.25
C ALA A 106 -16.73 -7.12 5.36
N ASP A 107 -17.39 -8.17 5.92
CA ASP A 107 -18.01 -9.23 5.09
C ASP A 107 -19.17 -8.68 4.24
N ARG A 108 -19.99 -7.81 4.84
CA ARG A 108 -21.12 -7.15 4.19
C ARG A 108 -20.64 -6.09 3.20
N TYR A 109 -19.61 -5.33 3.53
CA TYR A 109 -19.19 -4.17 2.77
C TYR A 109 -18.77 -4.55 1.36
N LEU A 110 -17.86 -5.53 1.23
CA LEU A 110 -17.32 -5.89 -0.07
C LEU A 110 -18.41 -6.43 -1.03
N LEU A 111 -19.29 -7.31 -0.55
CA LEU A 111 -20.37 -7.87 -1.39
C LEU A 111 -21.53 -6.91 -1.60
N THR A 112 -22.00 -6.23 -0.56
CA THR A 112 -23.20 -5.37 -0.67
C THR A 112 -22.91 -4.07 -1.39
N GLN A 113 -21.71 -3.49 -1.21
CA GLN A 113 -21.36 -2.20 -1.82
C GLN A 113 -20.68 -2.37 -3.18
N HIS A 114 -19.93 -3.46 -3.38
CA HIS A 114 -19.07 -3.62 -4.56
C HIS A 114 -19.27 -4.94 -5.31
N GLY A 115 -20.36 -5.68 -5.04
CA GLY A 115 -20.65 -6.96 -5.70
C GLY A 115 -20.70 -6.86 -7.23
N GLU A 116 -21.32 -5.80 -7.77
CA GLU A 116 -21.38 -5.57 -9.22
C GLU A 116 -19.99 -5.32 -9.82
N THR A 117 -19.15 -4.53 -9.14
CA THR A 117 -17.77 -4.30 -9.56
C THR A 117 -16.95 -5.58 -9.51
N ILE A 118 -17.08 -6.38 -8.44
CA ILE A 118 -16.41 -7.69 -8.36
C ILE A 118 -16.84 -8.59 -9.51
N GLN A 119 -18.14 -8.63 -9.83
CA GLN A 119 -18.65 -9.43 -10.93
C GLN A 119 -18.09 -8.99 -12.29
N ALA A 120 -18.07 -7.68 -12.55
CA ALA A 120 -17.47 -7.12 -13.77
C ALA A 120 -15.96 -7.43 -13.84
N SER A 121 -15.23 -7.22 -12.74
CA SER A 121 -13.79 -7.47 -12.63
C SER A 121 -13.45 -8.95 -12.84
N ALA A 122 -14.22 -9.87 -12.24
CA ALA A 122 -14.07 -11.31 -12.43
C ALA A 122 -14.34 -11.75 -13.86
N LYS A 123 -15.33 -11.15 -14.53
CA LYS A 123 -15.62 -11.40 -15.94
C LYS A 123 -14.43 -11.02 -16.82
N THR A 124 -13.83 -9.85 -16.59
CA THR A 124 -12.61 -9.41 -17.28
C THR A 124 -11.45 -10.38 -17.03
N ALA A 125 -11.27 -10.82 -15.79
CA ALA A 125 -10.24 -11.79 -15.41
C ALA A 125 -10.53 -13.24 -15.85
N LYS A 126 -11.74 -13.50 -16.38
CA LYS A 126 -12.23 -14.82 -16.77
C LYS A 126 -12.13 -15.83 -15.61
N VAL A 127 -12.56 -15.41 -14.42
CA VAL A 127 -12.61 -16.26 -13.21
C VAL A 127 -14.01 -16.26 -12.61
N ASP A 128 -14.30 -17.22 -11.74
CA ASP A 128 -15.53 -17.21 -10.94
C ASP A 128 -15.54 -15.97 -10.02
N PRO A 129 -16.58 -15.11 -10.05
CA PRO A 129 -16.68 -13.94 -9.17
C PRO A 129 -16.61 -14.30 -7.68
N ALA A 130 -17.12 -15.47 -7.29
CA ALA A 130 -17.04 -15.94 -5.92
C ALA A 130 -15.60 -16.28 -5.51
N MET A 131 -14.77 -16.73 -6.45
CA MET A 131 -13.33 -16.97 -6.20
C MET A 131 -12.54 -15.66 -6.11
N LEU A 132 -12.85 -14.68 -6.96
CA LEU A 132 -12.23 -13.35 -6.88
C LEU A 132 -12.58 -12.68 -5.54
N TYR A 133 -13.86 -12.72 -5.15
CA TYR A 133 -14.32 -12.29 -3.83
C TYR A 133 -13.56 -13.01 -2.72
N ALA A 134 -13.43 -14.34 -2.78
CA ALA A 134 -12.79 -15.12 -1.74
C ALA A 134 -11.32 -14.71 -1.52
N VAL A 135 -10.58 -14.43 -2.60
CA VAL A 135 -9.20 -13.93 -2.50
C VAL A 135 -9.18 -12.53 -1.88
N MET A 136 -10.01 -11.60 -2.37
CA MET A 136 -10.07 -10.25 -1.79
C MET A 136 -10.44 -10.28 -0.31
N ARG A 137 -11.40 -11.14 0.06
CA ARG A 137 -11.80 -11.32 1.45
C ARG A 137 -10.67 -11.89 2.30
N GLN A 138 -9.95 -12.88 1.79
CA GLN A 138 -8.82 -13.51 2.46
C GLN A 138 -7.64 -12.54 2.66
N GLU A 139 -7.35 -11.70 1.66
CA GLU A 139 -6.19 -10.80 1.69
C GLU A 139 -6.44 -9.53 2.51
N SER A 140 -7.63 -8.94 2.39
CA SER A 140 -7.95 -7.67 3.04
C SER A 140 -8.85 -7.80 4.27
N ARG A 141 -9.14 -9.02 4.72
CA ARG A 141 -10.25 -9.28 5.65
C ARG A 141 -11.51 -8.52 5.20
N GLY A 142 -11.79 -8.59 3.89
CA GLY A 142 -12.87 -7.92 3.14
C GLY A 142 -12.96 -6.42 3.35
N GLY A 143 -11.83 -5.75 3.24
CA GLY A 143 -11.72 -4.30 3.37
C GLY A 143 -11.34 -3.79 4.75
N ALA A 144 -11.41 -4.62 5.80
CA ALA A 144 -10.97 -4.23 7.14
C ALA A 144 -9.46 -3.95 7.22
N ASP A 145 -8.69 -4.64 6.37
CA ASP A 145 -7.24 -4.55 6.24
C ASP A 145 -6.85 -4.26 4.77
N ASN A 146 -7.57 -3.38 4.07
CA ASN A 146 -7.13 -2.87 2.75
C ASN A 146 -6.05 -1.78 2.86
N ASN A 147 -5.69 -1.42 4.10
CA ASN A 147 -4.64 -0.46 4.38
C ASN A 147 -3.28 -0.93 3.83
N PRO A 148 -2.38 0.02 3.52
CA PRO A 148 -1.03 -0.29 3.07
C PRO A 148 -0.29 -1.12 4.13
N ARG A 149 0.37 -2.19 3.70
CA ARG A 149 1.13 -3.08 4.60
C ARG A 149 2.55 -3.27 4.08
N LEU A 150 3.51 -2.73 4.83
CA LEU A 150 4.91 -2.85 4.48
C LEU A 150 5.42 -4.28 4.66
N GLU A 151 5.82 -4.93 3.57
CA GLU A 151 6.43 -6.26 3.59
C GLU A 151 7.94 -6.15 3.78
N ARG A 152 8.40 -6.16 5.03
CA ARG A 152 9.81 -5.89 5.35
C ARG A 152 10.81 -6.86 4.73
N SER A 153 10.43 -8.12 4.55
CA SER A 153 11.25 -9.09 3.83
C SER A 153 11.50 -8.65 2.38
N GLN A 154 10.47 -8.08 1.75
CA GLN A 154 10.56 -7.55 0.39
C GLN A 154 11.31 -6.23 0.37
N GLN A 155 11.05 -5.32 1.32
CA GLN A 155 11.80 -4.08 1.45
C GLN A 155 13.30 -4.32 1.59
N ARG A 156 13.72 -5.27 2.44
CA ARG A 156 15.13 -5.65 2.60
C ARG A 156 15.72 -6.18 1.30
N SER A 157 14.96 -6.98 0.56
CA SER A 157 15.38 -7.57 -0.70
C SER A 157 15.54 -6.50 -1.80
N LEU A 158 14.55 -5.63 -1.95
CA LEU A 158 14.57 -4.51 -2.91
C LEU A 158 15.66 -3.49 -2.57
N THR A 159 15.89 -3.21 -1.29
CA THR A 159 16.98 -2.31 -0.85
C THR A 159 18.35 -2.89 -1.20
N LYS A 160 18.57 -4.20 -1.04
CA LYS A 160 19.82 -4.86 -1.44
C LYS A 160 20.04 -4.78 -2.95
N LEU A 161 18.99 -4.99 -3.74
CA LEU A 161 19.04 -4.85 -5.19
C LEU A 161 19.36 -3.40 -5.61
N SER A 162 18.64 -2.43 -5.05
CA SER A 162 18.85 -0.99 -5.34
C SER A 162 20.28 -0.56 -5.01
N LYS A 163 20.79 -0.93 -3.82
CA LYS A 163 22.17 -0.64 -3.43
C LYS A 163 23.19 -1.25 -4.40
N TYR A 164 23.01 -2.52 -4.75
CA TYR A 164 23.89 -3.21 -5.71
C TYR A 164 23.92 -2.47 -7.06
N LEU A 165 22.76 -2.08 -7.60
CA LEU A 165 22.70 -1.40 -8.90
C LEU A 165 23.27 0.02 -8.83
N GLN A 166 23.09 0.74 -7.73
CA GLN A 166 23.68 2.07 -7.51
C GLN A 166 25.21 2.03 -7.43
N GLU A 167 25.78 0.98 -6.82
CA GLU A 167 27.23 0.74 -6.79
C GLU A 167 27.80 0.50 -8.21
N HIS A 168 26.98 0.05 -9.16
CA HIS A 168 27.35 -0.17 -10.56
C HIS A 168 26.73 0.86 -11.52
N SER A 169 26.25 2.00 -11.01
CA SER A 169 25.51 3.00 -11.81
C SER A 169 26.31 3.57 -12.97
N GLU A 170 27.59 3.89 -12.77
CA GLU A 170 28.47 4.36 -13.85
C GLU A 170 28.71 3.28 -14.90
N GLU A 171 28.93 2.03 -14.47
CA GLU A 171 29.11 0.90 -15.39
C GLU A 171 27.87 0.72 -16.28
N LEU A 172 26.68 0.67 -15.68
CA LEU A 172 25.40 0.54 -16.39
C LEU A 172 25.24 1.62 -17.48
N ARG A 173 25.58 2.88 -17.20
CA ARG A 173 25.46 4.01 -18.15
C ARG A 173 26.40 3.92 -19.35
N THR A 174 27.49 3.16 -19.24
CA THR A 174 28.49 3.04 -20.32
C THR A 174 28.29 1.81 -21.22
N LEU A 175 27.44 0.87 -20.83
CA LEU A 175 27.24 -0.38 -21.57
C LEU A 175 26.41 -0.16 -22.83
N ASP A 176 26.91 -0.60 -23.98
CA ASP A 176 26.15 -0.64 -25.23
C ASP A 176 25.52 -2.03 -25.44
N PRO A 177 24.19 -2.18 -25.37
CA PRO A 177 23.55 -3.49 -25.56
C PRO A 177 23.70 -4.05 -26.99
N ALA A 178 24.17 -3.27 -27.98
CA ALA A 178 24.51 -3.74 -29.32
C ALA A 178 25.92 -4.37 -29.39
N SER A 179 26.87 -3.91 -28.58
CA SER A 179 28.26 -4.37 -28.51
C SER A 179 28.37 -5.82 -28.02
N ALA A 180 29.12 -6.67 -28.74
CA ALA A 180 29.31 -8.07 -28.36
C ALA A 180 30.01 -8.23 -26.99
N ARG A 181 30.95 -7.33 -26.68
CA ARG A 181 31.65 -7.29 -25.40
C ARG A 181 30.67 -7.00 -24.26
N ASP A 182 29.87 -5.96 -24.42
CA ASP A 182 29.03 -5.43 -23.36
C ASP A 182 27.81 -6.33 -23.11
N LYS A 183 27.33 -7.07 -24.12
CA LYS A 183 26.30 -8.10 -23.93
C LYS A 183 26.68 -9.14 -22.86
N ASN A 184 27.94 -9.55 -22.81
CA ASN A 184 28.41 -10.50 -21.80
C ASN A 184 28.41 -9.87 -20.41
N GLN A 185 28.87 -8.62 -20.31
CA GLN A 185 28.92 -7.84 -19.09
C GLN A 185 27.51 -7.55 -18.54
N ILE A 186 26.57 -7.13 -19.40
CA ILE A 186 25.15 -6.98 -19.06
C ILE A 186 24.58 -8.28 -18.50
N ASN A 187 24.84 -9.41 -19.15
CA ASN A 187 24.34 -10.71 -18.67
C ASN A 187 24.94 -11.11 -17.30
N GLN A 188 26.20 -10.80 -17.05
CA GLN A 188 26.88 -11.04 -15.78
C GLN A 188 26.27 -10.18 -14.67
N LEU A 189 26.23 -8.85 -14.87
CA LEU A 189 25.63 -7.91 -13.92
C LEU A 189 24.17 -8.25 -13.62
N TYR A 190 23.39 -8.59 -14.64
CA TYR A 190 22.00 -9.00 -14.47
C TYR A 190 21.85 -10.27 -13.63
N THR A 191 22.71 -11.26 -13.86
CA THR A 191 22.72 -12.50 -13.07
C THR A 191 23.09 -12.23 -11.61
N GLU A 192 24.04 -11.33 -11.37
CA GLU A 192 24.45 -10.92 -10.03
C GLU A 192 23.38 -10.10 -9.33
N ALA A 193 22.78 -9.11 -9.99
CA ALA A 193 21.67 -8.31 -9.49
C ALA A 193 20.51 -9.20 -9.00
N LYS A 194 20.16 -10.25 -9.77
CA LYS A 194 19.16 -11.25 -9.35
C LYS A 194 19.51 -12.01 -8.07
N ARG A 195 20.80 -12.26 -7.80
CA ARG A 195 21.21 -12.87 -6.52
C ARG A 195 21.01 -11.89 -5.36
N HIS A 196 21.20 -10.60 -5.59
CA HIS A 196 20.97 -9.55 -4.59
C HIS A 196 19.49 -9.28 -4.32
N SER A 197 18.60 -9.62 -5.27
CA SER A 197 17.16 -9.40 -5.13
C SER A 197 16.45 -10.44 -4.24
N GLY A 198 17.13 -11.50 -3.78
CA GLY A 198 16.66 -12.36 -2.67
C GLY A 198 15.22 -12.85 -2.79
N GLY A 199 14.33 -12.34 -1.93
CA GLY A 199 12.90 -12.72 -1.88
C GLY A 199 12.06 -12.25 -3.07
N VAL A 200 12.61 -11.41 -3.95
CA VAL A 200 11.99 -10.91 -5.19
C VAL A 200 12.80 -11.35 -6.42
N SER A 201 13.30 -12.59 -6.42
CA SER A 201 14.18 -13.15 -7.46
C SER A 201 13.64 -13.13 -8.89
N GLY A 202 12.32 -13.02 -9.06
CA GLY A 202 11.65 -12.88 -10.36
C GLY A 202 11.54 -11.44 -10.87
N LEU A 203 11.68 -10.42 -10.02
CA LEU A 203 11.33 -9.04 -10.37
C LEU A 203 12.02 -8.53 -11.65
N LEU A 204 13.35 -8.69 -11.73
CA LEU A 204 14.07 -8.24 -12.92
C LEU A 204 13.63 -9.02 -14.16
N ASP A 205 13.34 -10.32 -14.04
CA ASP A 205 12.85 -11.11 -15.18
C ASP A 205 11.49 -10.58 -15.64
N SER A 206 10.58 -10.30 -14.71
CA SER A 206 9.26 -9.75 -15.01
C SER A 206 9.34 -8.36 -15.65
N MET A 207 10.34 -7.54 -15.28
CA MET A 207 10.60 -6.25 -15.93
C MET A 207 11.17 -6.39 -17.34
N THR A 208 11.91 -7.47 -17.65
CA THR A 208 12.44 -7.70 -19.01
C THR A 208 11.40 -8.17 -20.02
N GLY A 209 10.25 -8.65 -19.53
CA GLY A 209 9.20 -9.23 -20.36
C GLY A 209 9.55 -10.59 -20.95
N THR A 210 8.82 -11.00 -21.99
CA THR A 210 8.97 -12.32 -22.63
C THR A 210 10.33 -12.53 -23.32
N ASN A 211 11.05 -11.45 -23.61
CA ASN A 211 12.35 -11.49 -24.27
C ASN A 211 13.43 -10.90 -23.37
N SER A 212 14.19 -11.75 -22.69
CA SER A 212 15.31 -11.32 -21.84
C SER A 212 16.56 -10.98 -22.68
N THR A 213 16.42 -10.01 -23.59
CA THR A 213 17.53 -9.51 -24.41
C THR A 213 18.49 -8.67 -23.56
N PRO A 214 19.77 -8.50 -23.96
CA PRO A 214 20.68 -7.59 -23.27
C PRO A 214 20.14 -6.16 -23.15
N HIS A 215 19.42 -5.67 -24.18
CA HIS A 215 18.76 -4.37 -24.14
C HIS A 215 17.72 -4.30 -23.01
N ASN A 216 16.81 -5.27 -22.94
CA ASN A 216 15.76 -5.28 -21.91
C ASN A 216 16.35 -5.46 -20.50
N LYS A 217 17.39 -6.30 -20.37
CA LYS A 217 18.10 -6.49 -19.09
C LYS A 217 18.74 -5.21 -18.59
N LEU A 218 19.47 -4.52 -19.47
CA LEU A 218 20.09 -3.24 -19.15
C LEU A 218 19.03 -2.22 -18.76
N HIS A 219 17.97 -2.08 -19.57
CA HIS A 219 16.87 -1.16 -19.29
C HIS A 219 16.18 -1.44 -17.93
N ALA A 220 15.94 -2.71 -17.59
CA ALA A 220 15.36 -3.08 -16.30
C ALA A 220 16.27 -2.70 -15.12
N MET A 221 17.58 -2.95 -15.24
CA MET A 221 18.57 -2.58 -14.23
C MET A 221 18.68 -1.05 -14.07
N GLU A 222 18.80 -0.30 -15.17
CA GLU A 222 18.84 1.17 -15.16
C GLU A 222 17.56 1.80 -14.61
N THR A 223 16.40 1.20 -14.90
CA THR A 223 15.13 1.67 -14.35
C THR A 223 15.10 1.48 -12.84
N PHE A 224 15.52 0.31 -12.35
CA PHE A 224 15.48 0.01 -10.92
C PHE A 224 16.54 0.78 -10.12
N GLU A 225 17.72 1.01 -10.69
CA GLU A 225 18.81 1.80 -10.09
C GLU A 225 18.35 3.19 -9.63
N LYS A 226 17.46 3.81 -10.41
CA LYS A 226 16.94 5.16 -10.17
C LYS A 226 15.88 5.24 -9.08
N PHE A 227 15.39 4.13 -8.56
CA PHE A 227 14.39 4.18 -7.50
C PHE A 227 14.98 4.73 -6.21
N THR A 228 14.31 5.76 -5.69
CA THR A 228 14.61 6.35 -4.39
C THR A 228 14.22 5.41 -3.24
N PRO A 229 14.77 5.59 -2.03
CA PRO A 229 14.34 4.83 -0.86
C PRO A 229 12.83 4.86 -0.61
N GLY A 230 12.16 5.98 -0.93
CA GLY A 230 10.72 6.13 -0.85
C GLY A 230 9.97 5.24 -1.83
N GLN A 231 10.39 5.23 -3.09
CA GLN A 231 9.81 4.35 -4.10
C GLN A 231 10.07 2.87 -3.76
N ILE A 232 11.25 2.52 -3.24
CA ILE A 232 11.53 1.16 -2.76
C ILE A 232 10.57 0.76 -1.63
N ARG A 233 10.23 1.67 -0.71
CA ARG A 233 9.21 1.42 0.31
C ARG A 233 7.85 1.17 -0.35
N GLU A 234 7.39 2.03 -1.25
CA GLU A 234 6.10 1.88 -1.92
C GLU A 234 5.98 0.56 -2.68
N LEU A 235 7.04 0.17 -3.40
CA LEU A 235 7.13 -1.10 -4.13
C LEU A 235 7.15 -2.31 -3.18
N SER A 236 7.65 -2.14 -1.96
CA SER A 236 7.65 -3.17 -0.91
C SER A 236 6.37 -3.24 -0.07
N THR A 237 5.39 -2.37 -0.35
CA THR A 237 4.12 -2.31 0.37
C THR A 237 3.05 -3.06 -0.41
N SER A 238 2.24 -3.87 0.27
CA SER A 238 1.02 -4.42 -0.31
C SER A 238 -0.16 -3.47 -0.13
N TRP A 239 -1.02 -3.41 -1.14
CA TRP A 239 -2.07 -2.40 -1.24
C TRP A 239 -3.45 -3.01 -1.50
N GLY A 240 -4.48 -2.36 -0.95
CA GLY A 240 -5.88 -2.57 -1.33
C GLY A 240 -6.45 -3.94 -0.99
N TYR A 241 -7.56 -4.27 -1.66
CA TYR A 241 -8.36 -5.47 -1.37
C TYR A 241 -7.65 -6.79 -1.67
N GLY A 242 -6.70 -6.79 -2.61
CA GLY A 242 -5.93 -7.97 -2.98
C GLY A 242 -4.57 -8.08 -2.27
N GLN A 243 -4.19 -7.07 -1.46
CA GLN A 243 -2.85 -6.93 -0.90
C GLN A 243 -1.76 -7.17 -1.96
N VAL A 244 -1.92 -6.55 -3.13
CA VAL A 244 -0.97 -6.67 -4.24
C VAL A 244 0.28 -5.86 -3.88
N LEU A 245 1.46 -6.49 -3.95
CA LEU A 245 2.73 -5.81 -3.70
C LEU A 245 3.02 -4.79 -4.80
N GLY A 246 3.47 -3.60 -4.39
CA GLY A 246 3.74 -2.51 -5.33
C GLY A 246 4.73 -2.89 -6.44
N TYR A 247 5.72 -3.74 -6.17
CA TYR A 247 6.66 -4.17 -7.21
C TYR A 247 6.04 -4.98 -8.34
N HIS A 248 4.88 -5.63 -8.13
CA HIS A 248 4.18 -6.32 -9.22
C HIS A 248 3.73 -5.34 -10.32
N THR A 249 3.56 -4.06 -10.00
CA THR A 249 3.24 -3.03 -11.01
C THR A 249 4.37 -2.81 -12.02
N LEU A 250 5.59 -3.29 -11.73
CA LEU A 250 6.73 -3.24 -12.63
C LEU A 250 6.76 -4.39 -13.64
N GLU A 251 5.85 -5.34 -13.56
CA GLU A 251 5.77 -6.48 -14.48
C GLU A 251 5.39 -6.00 -15.90
N ASP A 252 6.22 -6.32 -16.88
CA ASP A 252 6.00 -5.95 -18.28
C ASP A 252 4.71 -6.58 -18.83
N SER A 253 4.43 -7.83 -18.45
CA SER A 253 3.23 -8.57 -18.87
C SER A 253 1.94 -7.89 -18.40
N TRP A 254 1.90 -7.46 -17.13
CA TRP A 254 0.74 -6.77 -16.58
C TRP A 254 0.57 -5.36 -17.17
N GLN A 255 1.65 -4.60 -17.31
CA GLN A 255 1.60 -3.27 -17.93
C GLN A 255 1.08 -3.32 -19.37
N LYS A 256 1.61 -4.24 -20.19
CA LYS A 256 1.15 -4.43 -21.58
C LYS A 256 -0.32 -4.85 -21.67
N ALA A 257 -0.73 -5.82 -20.85
CA ALA A 257 -2.09 -6.34 -20.90
C ALA A 257 -3.13 -5.31 -20.41
N SER A 258 -2.78 -4.50 -19.42
CA SER A 258 -3.66 -3.45 -18.88
C SER A 258 -3.65 -2.15 -19.70
N GLY A 259 -2.62 -1.94 -20.53
CA GLY A 259 -2.40 -0.67 -21.23
C GLY A 259 -2.01 0.47 -20.28
N LYS A 260 -1.58 0.16 -19.05
CA LYS A 260 -1.19 1.12 -18.02
C LYS A 260 0.29 0.98 -17.71
N SER A 261 0.95 2.10 -17.45
CA SER A 261 2.31 2.12 -16.90
C SER A 261 2.31 1.61 -15.44
N GLY A 262 3.47 1.17 -14.96
CA GLY A 262 3.61 0.75 -13.56
C GLY A 262 3.23 1.83 -12.55
N ALA A 263 3.52 3.10 -12.84
CA ALA A 263 3.11 4.23 -12.00
C ALA A 263 1.58 4.37 -11.93
N GLN A 264 0.88 4.22 -13.07
CA GLN A 264 -0.59 4.25 -13.09
C GLN A 264 -1.20 3.06 -12.35
N LEU A 265 -0.64 1.85 -12.51
CA LEU A 265 -1.08 0.67 -11.77
C LEU A 265 -0.88 0.84 -10.26
N LEU A 266 0.27 1.40 -9.84
CA LEU A 266 0.55 1.69 -8.44
C LEU A 266 -0.44 2.73 -7.89
N GLN A 267 -0.70 3.81 -8.64
CA GLN A 267 -1.70 4.81 -8.28
C GLN A 267 -3.09 4.18 -8.12
N ASP A 268 -3.49 3.28 -9.02
CA ASP A 268 -4.78 2.60 -8.94
C ASP A 268 -4.86 1.67 -7.72
N LEU A 269 -3.77 0.95 -7.38
CA LEU A 269 -3.69 0.15 -6.17
C LEU A 269 -3.77 1.01 -4.90
N GLN A 270 -3.19 2.20 -4.95
CA GLN A 270 -3.23 3.21 -3.88
C GLN A 270 -4.51 4.06 -3.89
N SER A 271 -5.39 3.84 -4.88
CA SER A 271 -6.63 4.60 -5.01
C SER A 271 -7.49 4.35 -3.79
N SER A 272 -8.14 5.40 -3.32
CA SER A 272 -9.14 5.27 -2.28
C SER A 272 -10.50 4.85 -2.80
N ASP A 273 -10.74 4.97 -4.10
CA ASP A 273 -11.94 4.44 -4.73
C ASP A 273 -11.88 2.90 -4.74
N PRO A 274 -12.77 2.21 -4.01
CA PRO A 274 -12.79 0.75 -3.99
C PRO A 274 -13.03 0.15 -5.36
N THR A 275 -13.78 0.82 -6.24
CA THR A 275 -14.06 0.31 -7.58
C THR A 275 -12.77 0.25 -8.41
N THR A 276 -11.98 1.33 -8.38
CA THR A 276 -10.64 1.36 -8.98
C THR A 276 -9.75 0.25 -8.44
N GLN A 277 -9.63 0.10 -7.10
CA GLN A 277 -8.81 -0.97 -6.51
C GLN A 277 -9.27 -2.37 -6.92
N ILE A 278 -10.59 -2.66 -6.88
CA ILE A 278 -11.17 -3.97 -7.22
C ILE A 278 -10.92 -4.32 -8.69
N ASN A 279 -11.04 -3.34 -9.59
CA ASN A 279 -10.75 -3.53 -11.00
C ASN A 279 -9.25 -3.81 -11.23
N THR A 280 -8.37 -3.10 -10.52
CA THR A 280 -6.92 -3.29 -10.61
C THR A 280 -6.49 -4.65 -10.05
N VAL A 281 -7.11 -5.12 -8.95
CA VAL A 281 -6.87 -6.47 -8.43
C VAL A 281 -7.35 -7.53 -9.42
N GLY A 282 -8.51 -7.34 -10.06
CA GLY A 282 -8.94 -8.26 -11.13
C GLY A 282 -7.99 -8.28 -12.31
N SER A 283 -7.48 -7.12 -12.73
CA SER A 283 -6.46 -7.00 -13.76
C SER A 283 -5.17 -7.75 -13.37
N TYR A 284 -4.70 -7.59 -12.13
CA TYR A 284 -3.57 -8.36 -11.60
C TYR A 284 -3.84 -9.87 -11.62
N VAL A 285 -5.00 -10.32 -11.14
CA VAL A 285 -5.36 -11.75 -11.18
C VAL A 285 -5.33 -12.30 -12.60
N ALA A 286 -5.79 -11.50 -13.58
CA ALA A 286 -5.86 -11.87 -14.99
C ALA A 286 -4.49 -11.93 -15.68
N HIS A 287 -3.57 -11.01 -15.33
CA HIS A 287 -2.40 -10.72 -16.16
C HIS A 287 -1.08 -10.64 -15.38
N GLY A 288 -1.13 -10.33 -14.09
CA GLY A 288 0.04 -10.31 -13.22
C GLY A 288 0.65 -11.68 -13.06
N GLU A 289 1.93 -11.70 -12.70
CA GLU A 289 2.65 -12.91 -12.41
C GLU A 289 2.27 -13.45 -11.05
N ASP A 290 2.06 -14.76 -10.98
CA ASP A 290 1.94 -15.42 -9.69
C ASP A 290 3.32 -15.59 -9.03
N SER A 291 3.35 -16.13 -7.81
CA SER A 291 4.59 -16.41 -7.07
C SER A 291 5.60 -17.36 -7.76
N ARG A 292 5.25 -17.95 -8.90
CA ARG A 292 6.12 -18.78 -9.73
C ARG A 292 6.68 -18.01 -10.94
N GLY A 293 6.32 -16.73 -11.11
CA GLY A 293 6.64 -15.92 -12.28
C GLY A 293 5.75 -16.21 -13.49
N ILE A 294 4.56 -16.79 -13.30
CA ILE A 294 3.66 -17.14 -14.41
C ILE A 294 2.60 -16.05 -14.55
N SER A 295 2.66 -15.29 -15.65
CA SER A 295 1.63 -14.28 -16.00
C SER A 295 0.25 -14.92 -16.13
N GLY A 296 -0.75 -14.33 -15.45
CA GLY A 296 -2.10 -14.90 -15.34
C GLY A 296 -2.16 -16.22 -14.56
N GLY A 297 -1.11 -16.54 -13.81
CA GLY A 297 -0.98 -17.78 -13.04
C GLY A 297 -2.04 -17.91 -11.95
N VAL A 298 -2.44 -16.80 -11.32
CA VAL A 298 -3.50 -16.76 -10.30
C VAL A 298 -4.86 -17.09 -10.93
N ALA A 299 -5.25 -16.42 -12.02
CA ALA A 299 -6.50 -16.73 -12.71
C ALA A 299 -6.53 -18.18 -13.23
N SER A 300 -5.40 -18.70 -13.73
CA SER A 300 -5.30 -20.08 -14.18
C SER A 300 -5.47 -21.08 -13.03
N ALA A 301 -4.92 -20.76 -11.86
CA ALA A 301 -5.11 -21.54 -10.64
C ALA A 301 -6.56 -21.53 -10.16
N MET A 302 -7.25 -20.38 -10.23
CA MET A 302 -8.67 -20.27 -9.86
C MET A 302 -9.61 -21.09 -10.75
N ARG A 303 -9.22 -21.35 -12.00
CA ARG A 303 -9.99 -22.18 -12.95
C ARG A 303 -9.65 -23.68 -12.89
N GLY A 304 -8.59 -24.04 -12.17
CA GLY A 304 -8.09 -25.42 -12.11
C GLY A 304 -8.98 -26.38 -11.32
N PRO A 305 -8.72 -27.68 -11.38
CA PRO A 305 -9.53 -28.71 -10.69
C PRO A 305 -9.46 -28.66 -9.16
N ASN A 306 -8.41 -28.06 -8.59
CA ASN A 306 -8.29 -27.79 -7.15
C ASN A 306 -8.04 -26.28 -6.94
N PRO A 307 -9.07 -25.44 -7.15
CA PRO A 307 -8.87 -24.00 -7.27
C PRO A 307 -8.39 -23.37 -5.97
N TYR A 308 -8.73 -23.94 -4.81
CA TYR A 308 -8.38 -23.37 -3.51
C TYR A 308 -6.89 -23.52 -3.18
N GLU A 309 -6.34 -24.73 -3.25
CA GLU A 309 -4.90 -24.94 -2.98
C GLU A 309 -4.03 -24.36 -4.10
N ALA A 310 -4.47 -24.47 -5.35
CA ALA A 310 -3.76 -23.90 -6.47
C ALA A 310 -3.68 -22.38 -6.34
N THR A 311 -4.79 -21.70 -6.01
CA THR A 311 -4.82 -20.23 -5.82
C THR A 311 -3.98 -19.82 -4.62
N ALA A 312 -4.07 -20.54 -3.49
CA ALA A 312 -3.24 -20.28 -2.32
C ALA A 312 -1.74 -20.34 -2.66
N ARG A 313 -1.33 -21.38 -3.42
CA ARG A 313 0.05 -21.54 -3.88
C ARG A 313 0.46 -20.47 -4.89
N ALA A 314 -0.40 -20.16 -5.87
CA ALA A 314 -0.12 -19.16 -6.89
C ALA A 314 0.06 -17.79 -6.23
N HIS A 315 -0.83 -17.39 -5.32
CA HIS A 315 -0.79 -16.08 -4.67
C HIS A 315 0.33 -15.94 -3.62
N ASN A 316 0.56 -16.96 -2.77
CA ASN A 316 1.45 -16.85 -1.61
C ASN A 316 2.76 -17.67 -1.72
N GLY A 317 3.04 -18.33 -2.84
CA GLY A 317 4.25 -19.12 -3.02
C GLY A 317 4.17 -20.54 -2.48
N GLY A 318 5.25 -21.30 -2.71
CA GLY A 318 5.35 -22.71 -2.31
C GLY A 318 5.26 -22.97 -0.80
N THR A 319 5.51 -21.95 0.02
CA THR A 319 5.50 -22.03 1.49
C THR A 319 4.17 -21.64 2.11
N TRP A 320 3.11 -21.41 1.31
CA TRP A 320 1.83 -20.90 1.80
C TRP A 320 1.23 -21.73 2.94
N LYS A 321 1.35 -23.07 2.91
CA LYS A 321 0.83 -23.95 3.99
C LYS A 321 1.53 -23.70 5.34
N LYS A 322 2.81 -23.33 5.32
CA LYS A 322 3.58 -23.00 6.53
C LYS A 322 3.19 -21.63 7.07
N MET A 323 2.94 -20.66 6.18
CA MET A 323 2.64 -19.27 6.55
C MET A 323 1.17 -19.08 6.95
N ASN A 324 0.27 -19.74 6.24
CA ASN A 324 -1.17 -19.71 6.48
C ASN A 324 -1.80 -21.07 6.12
N PRO A 325 -1.77 -22.05 7.05
CA PRO A 325 -2.30 -23.40 6.80
C PRO A 325 -3.81 -23.42 6.50
N HIS A 326 -4.55 -22.37 6.85
CA HIS A 326 -5.99 -22.28 6.64
C HIS A 326 -6.38 -21.58 5.34
N TYR A 327 -5.43 -21.05 4.57
CA TYR A 327 -5.71 -20.20 3.41
C TYR A 327 -6.70 -20.84 2.42
N ALA A 328 -6.43 -22.08 1.96
CA ALA A 328 -7.31 -22.76 1.01
C ALA A 328 -8.71 -23.05 1.59
N ASN A 329 -8.80 -23.39 2.89
CA ASN A 329 -10.08 -23.61 3.56
C ASN A 329 -10.86 -22.30 3.70
N ASN A 330 -10.19 -21.19 3.98
CA ASN A 330 -10.80 -19.87 4.02
C ASN A 330 -11.36 -19.47 2.65
N LEU A 331 -10.60 -19.69 1.56
CA LEU A 331 -11.10 -19.44 0.21
C LEU A 331 -12.40 -20.21 -0.07
N ARG A 332 -12.46 -21.49 0.30
CA ARG A 332 -13.67 -22.31 0.16
C ARG A 332 -14.83 -21.73 0.97
N THR A 333 -14.58 -21.39 2.24
CA THR A 333 -15.59 -20.79 3.12
C THR A 333 -16.12 -19.47 2.55
N PHE A 334 -15.25 -18.57 2.13
CA PHE A 334 -15.63 -17.26 1.59
C PHE A 334 -16.36 -17.39 0.24
N LYS A 335 -15.95 -18.33 -0.61
CA LYS A 335 -16.69 -18.64 -1.83
C LYS A 335 -18.12 -19.10 -1.52
N HIS A 336 -18.30 -20.02 -0.57
CA HIS A 336 -19.64 -20.45 -0.15
C HIS A 336 -20.45 -19.31 0.46
N GLN A 337 -19.82 -18.40 1.20
CA GLN A 337 -20.51 -17.21 1.70
C GLN A 337 -21.02 -16.34 0.56
N HIS A 338 -20.19 -16.04 -0.44
CA HIS A 338 -20.60 -15.32 -1.65
C HIS A 338 -21.81 -15.99 -2.31
N ASP A 339 -21.71 -17.29 -2.61
CA ASP A 339 -22.76 -18.04 -3.31
C ASP A 339 -24.10 -17.99 -2.56
N ARG A 340 -24.08 -18.08 -1.22
CA ARG A 340 -25.28 -17.93 -0.38
C ARG A 340 -25.89 -16.53 -0.42
N HIS A 341 -25.07 -15.49 -0.57
CA HIS A 341 -25.53 -14.10 -0.62
C HIS A 341 -26.07 -13.70 -2.00
N THR A 342 -25.59 -14.33 -3.07
CA THR A 342 -26.02 -14.04 -4.45
C THR A 342 -27.13 -14.98 -4.96
N ALA A 343 -27.54 -15.97 -4.16
CA ALA A 343 -28.61 -16.91 -4.54
C ALA A 343 -29.96 -16.17 -4.74
N PRO A 344 -30.64 -16.35 -5.89
CA PRO A 344 -31.80 -15.54 -6.30
C PRO A 344 -32.97 -15.58 -5.32
N GLU A 345 -33.22 -16.72 -4.66
CA GLU A 345 -34.39 -16.94 -3.78
C GLU A 345 -34.38 -16.13 -2.47
N ARG A 346 -33.25 -15.51 -2.09
CA ARG A 346 -33.16 -14.69 -0.86
C ARG A 346 -33.15 -13.18 -1.11
N THR A 347 -33.20 -12.73 -2.36
CA THR A 347 -32.84 -11.35 -2.70
C THR A 347 -33.91 -10.30 -2.42
N ALA A 348 -35.19 -10.63 -2.25
CA ALA A 348 -36.20 -9.60 -1.96
C ALA A 348 -36.35 -9.36 -0.44
N GLU A 349 -36.70 -10.40 0.32
CA GLU A 349 -37.00 -10.28 1.75
C GLU A 349 -35.75 -10.20 2.64
N ALA A 350 -34.68 -10.94 2.30
CA ALA A 350 -33.44 -10.86 3.07
C ALA A 350 -32.66 -9.56 2.78
N ARG A 351 -32.75 -8.97 1.57
CA ARG A 351 -32.16 -7.64 1.33
C ARG A 351 -32.85 -6.56 2.17
N HIS A 352 -34.17 -6.62 2.32
CA HIS A 352 -34.93 -5.62 3.09
C HIS A 352 -34.77 -5.76 4.62
N ALA A 353 -34.72 -6.98 5.15
CA ALA A 353 -34.52 -7.23 6.58
C ALA A 353 -33.04 -7.12 7.05
N PHE A 354 -32.09 -7.13 6.12
CA PHE A 354 -30.64 -7.15 6.42
C PHE A 354 -29.93 -5.81 6.14
N LEU A 355 -30.49 -4.94 5.27
CA LEU A 355 -30.01 -3.57 5.01
C LEU A 355 -30.53 -2.54 6.01
N VAL A 356 -31.58 -2.87 6.77
CA VAL A 356 -32.16 -2.01 7.80
C VAL A 356 -32.08 -2.73 9.14
N PRO A 357 -31.02 -2.55 9.95
CA PRO A 357 -31.18 -2.80 11.37
C PRO A 357 -32.26 -1.84 11.89
N PRO A 358 -33.08 -2.23 12.88
CA PRO A 358 -34.11 -1.34 13.39
C PRO A 358 -33.44 -0.05 13.87
N LEU A 359 -33.59 1.02 13.08
CA LEU A 359 -33.27 2.40 13.45
C LEU A 359 -34.31 2.85 14.48
N ALA A 360 -34.21 2.30 15.67
CA ALA A 360 -34.80 2.89 16.85
C ALA A 360 -33.77 3.89 17.41
N ALA A 361 -33.95 5.17 17.03
CA ALA A 361 -33.29 6.39 17.52
C ALA A 361 -31.76 6.49 17.35
N GLY A 362 -31.15 7.46 16.67
CA GLY A 362 -31.58 8.74 16.12
C GLY A 362 -30.38 9.72 16.15
N GLY A 363 -30.03 10.31 15.01
CA GLY A 363 -29.46 11.67 14.83
C GLY A 363 -28.13 12.13 15.46
N GLN A 364 -27.62 11.51 16.53
CA GLN A 364 -26.54 12.13 17.33
C GLN A 364 -25.11 11.80 16.88
N LEU A 365 -24.89 10.66 16.22
CA LEU A 365 -23.53 10.20 15.90
C LEU A 365 -22.86 11.01 14.79
N LEU A 366 -23.63 11.46 13.80
CA LEU A 366 -23.10 12.21 12.65
C LEU A 366 -22.72 13.65 13.06
N ALA A 367 -23.53 14.28 13.93
CA ALA A 367 -23.25 15.60 14.49
C ALA A 367 -22.05 15.59 15.46
N ALA A 368 -21.91 14.53 16.28
CA ALA A 368 -20.78 14.38 17.19
C ALA A 368 -19.43 14.24 16.45
N HIS A 369 -19.42 13.53 15.32
CA HIS A 369 -18.23 13.40 14.48
C HIS A 369 -17.83 14.71 13.80
N GLN A 370 -18.79 15.48 13.29
CA GLN A 370 -18.53 16.80 12.70
C GLN A 370 -18.00 17.80 13.75
N MET A 371 -18.52 17.77 14.98
CA MET A 371 -18.03 18.62 16.08
C MET A 371 -16.63 18.22 16.54
N ALA A 372 -16.31 16.92 16.62
CA ALA A 372 -14.98 16.45 16.98
C ALA A 372 -13.91 16.84 15.95
N TYR A 373 -14.24 16.76 14.65
CA TYR A 373 -13.36 17.19 13.56
C TYR A 373 -13.11 18.71 13.57
N GLN A 374 -14.15 19.51 13.81
CA GLN A 374 -14.02 20.97 13.92
C GLN A 374 -13.23 21.39 15.17
N ALA A 375 -13.43 20.72 16.30
CA ALA A 375 -12.65 20.97 17.52
C ALA A 375 -11.16 20.63 17.35
N ALA A 376 -10.85 19.51 16.68
CA ALA A 376 -9.47 19.13 16.37
C ALA A 376 -8.79 20.13 15.42
N ASN A 377 -9.49 20.59 14.37
CA ASN A 377 -8.96 21.62 13.47
C ASN A 377 -8.80 22.99 14.15
N GLN A 378 -9.69 23.38 15.06
CA GLN A 378 -9.53 24.62 15.82
C GLN A 378 -8.35 24.56 16.79
N GLN A 379 -8.09 23.43 17.44
CA GLN A 379 -6.93 23.25 18.31
C GLN A 379 -5.61 23.28 17.53
N ILE A 380 -5.59 22.69 16.32
CA ILE A 380 -4.43 22.77 15.41
C ILE A 380 -4.19 24.21 14.95
N HIS A 381 -5.24 24.95 14.57
CA HIS A 381 -5.11 26.37 14.19
C HIS A 381 -4.73 27.29 15.37
N GLN A 382 -5.17 26.99 16.59
CA GLN A 382 -4.75 27.72 17.79
C GLN A 382 -3.28 27.44 18.15
N ALA A 383 -2.84 26.18 18.04
CA ALA A 383 -1.43 25.82 18.24
C ALA A 383 -0.51 26.49 17.20
N LEU A 384 -0.95 26.62 15.95
CA LEU A 384 -0.21 27.30 14.88
C LEU A 384 -0.22 28.84 15.01
N ARG A 385 -1.21 29.43 15.68
CA ARG A 385 -1.26 30.89 15.95
C ARG A 385 -0.34 31.32 17.08
N PHE A 386 -0.04 30.45 18.05
CA PHE A 386 0.87 30.76 19.15
C PHE A 386 2.35 30.80 18.73
N ASP A 387 2.71 30.17 17.61
CA ASP A 387 4.09 30.16 17.09
C ASP A 387 4.44 31.39 16.23
N LEU A 388 3.45 32.22 15.87
CA LEU A 388 3.63 33.46 15.08
C LEU A 388 3.70 34.74 15.92
N GLN A 389 3.69 34.64 17.26
CA GLN A 389 3.78 35.77 18.17
C GLN A 389 5.09 35.85 18.97
N VAL A 390 6.14 35.14 18.54
CA VAL A 390 7.50 35.38 19.05
C VAL A 390 8.13 36.49 18.21
N PRO A 391 8.37 37.70 18.75
CA PRO A 391 9.06 38.73 18.00
C PRO A 391 10.49 38.28 17.70
N LEU A 392 10.88 38.34 16.43
CA LEU A 392 12.27 38.12 16.03
C LEU A 392 13.16 39.14 16.74
N PRO A 393 14.31 38.75 17.33
CA PRO A 393 15.26 39.70 17.87
C PRO A 393 15.80 40.56 16.73
N VAL A 394 15.51 41.86 16.82
CA VAL A 394 16.03 42.89 15.91
C VAL A 394 17.55 42.92 16.06
N ARG A 395 18.28 42.48 15.03
CA ARG A 395 19.70 42.81 14.89
C ARG A 395 19.77 44.24 14.38
N SER A 396 20.07 45.18 15.28
CA SER A 396 20.50 46.52 14.92
C SER A 396 21.86 46.43 14.23
N ALA A 397 21.86 46.69 12.91
CA ALA A 397 23.06 46.98 12.15
C ALA A 397 23.49 48.41 12.49
N GLU A 398 24.71 48.55 12.99
CA GLU A 398 25.48 49.78 12.94
C GLU A 398 25.74 50.13 11.47
N LEU A 399 25.39 51.35 11.08
CA LEU A 399 25.89 51.99 9.87
C LEU A 399 26.29 53.41 10.24
N GLU A 400 27.58 53.64 10.10
CA GLU A 400 28.30 54.90 10.19
C GLU A 400 27.67 55.98 9.30
N GLN A 401 27.61 57.21 9.81
CA GLN A 401 27.83 58.46 9.09
C GLN A 401 27.96 59.61 10.11
N ASP A 402 29.17 59.81 10.61
CA ASP A 402 29.99 61.04 10.52
C ASP A 402 31.26 60.93 11.38
#